data_AF-A0A1Y3U5W0-F1
#
_entry.id   AF-A0A1Y3U5W0-F1
#
_cell.length_a   1.000
_cell.length_b   1.000
_cell.length_c   1.000
_cell.angle_alpha   90.00
_cell.angle_beta   90.00
_cell.angle_gamma   90.00
#
_symmetry.space_group_name_H-M   'P 1'
#
loop_
_entity.id
_entity.type
_entity.pdbx_description
1 polymer ?
#
loop_
_entity_poly.entity_id
_entity_poly.type
_entity_poly.pdbx_seq_one_letter_code
_entity_poly.pdbx_strand_id
1 'polypeptide(L)'
;MRTVTRAIAGTLLGIVIVLGVLSAAWNFALKGTPLEDMIGTGVANAALDASGIKGQIDSTLRENVSAIASATGMSESQVTSAIDQLNIESWSVTTLPSDASATGTFNTTYQGASATVTTYADPSYVTVDALGQELTLSVPESAQSYVSLLAYL
;
A
#
# COMPACT_ATOMS: atom_id res chain seq x y z
N MET A 1 11.60 -6.61 -26.36
CA MET A 1 10.64 -6.77 -25.25
C MET A 1 11.33 -6.71 -23.88
N ARG A 2 12.11 -5.65 -23.56
CA ARG A 2 12.88 -5.56 -22.29
C ARG A 2 12.54 -4.33 -21.42
N THR A 3 11.79 -3.39 -21.96
CA THR A 3 11.45 -2.12 -21.29
C THR A 3 10.24 -2.27 -20.36
N VAL A 4 9.26 -3.09 -20.77
CA VAL A 4 8.01 -3.31 -20.02
C VAL A 4 8.28 -4.03 -18.69
N THR A 5 9.19 -4.99 -18.66
CA THR A 5 9.53 -5.77 -17.45
C THR A 5 10.20 -4.91 -16.38
N ARG A 6 10.96 -3.87 -16.75
CA ARG A 6 11.66 -2.98 -15.81
C ARG A 6 10.72 -1.94 -15.20
N ALA A 7 9.83 -1.36 -16.00
CA ALA A 7 8.81 -0.45 -15.50
C ALA A 7 7.86 -1.15 -14.50
N ILE A 8 7.45 -2.39 -14.81
CA ILE A 8 6.62 -3.21 -13.92
C ILE A 8 7.33 -3.51 -12.60
N ALA A 9 8.59 -3.98 -12.65
CA ALA A 9 9.38 -4.24 -11.44
C ALA A 9 9.49 -3.00 -10.55
N GLY A 10 9.52 -1.81 -11.15
CA GLY A 10 9.71 -0.60 -10.40
C GLY A 10 8.52 -0.09 -9.64
N THR A 11 7.37 -0.12 -10.30
CA THR A 11 6.08 0.11 -9.67
C THR A 11 5.81 -0.87 -8.53
N LEU A 12 6.13 -2.15 -8.74
CA LEU A 12 5.97 -3.20 -7.72
C LEU A 12 6.73 -2.87 -6.44
N LEU A 13 8.01 -2.47 -6.56
CA LEU A 13 8.83 -2.07 -5.42
C LEU A 13 8.27 -0.84 -4.70
N GLY A 14 7.77 0.15 -5.44
CA GLY A 14 7.14 1.35 -4.86
C GLY A 14 5.94 1.00 -3.97
N ILE A 15 5.03 0.13 -4.43
CA ILE A 15 3.87 -0.27 -3.62
C ILE A 15 4.27 -1.20 -2.48
N VAL A 16 5.23 -2.10 -2.67
CA VAL A 16 5.73 -2.96 -1.58
C VAL A 16 6.29 -2.10 -0.43
N ILE A 17 6.97 -0.99 -0.76
CA ILE A 17 7.40 0.01 0.23
C ILE A 17 6.20 0.70 0.86
N VAL A 18 5.20 1.17 0.07
CA VAL A 18 3.96 1.77 0.62
C VAL A 18 3.31 0.87 1.66
N LEU A 19 3.09 -0.40 1.31
CA LEU A 19 2.40 -1.36 2.17
C LEU A 19 3.26 -1.80 3.36
N GLY A 20 4.59 -1.86 3.18
CA GLY A 20 5.54 -2.06 4.26
C GLY A 20 5.51 -0.91 5.27
N VAL A 21 5.61 0.34 4.81
CA VAL A 21 5.53 1.53 5.68
C VAL A 21 4.17 1.60 6.35
N LEU A 22 3.09 1.32 5.63
CA LEU A 22 1.75 1.23 6.19
C LEU A 22 1.73 0.21 7.33
N SER A 23 2.24 -1.02 7.14
CA SER A 23 2.27 -2.02 8.22
C SER A 23 3.06 -1.58 9.46
N ALA A 24 4.19 -0.90 9.27
CA ALA A 24 5.04 -0.42 10.36
C ALA A 24 4.41 0.75 11.13
N ALA A 25 3.79 1.69 10.42
CA ALA A 25 3.18 2.86 11.03
C ALA A 25 1.79 2.54 11.62
N TRP A 26 1.06 1.57 11.07
CA TRP A 26 -0.21 1.08 11.61
C TRP A 26 -0.01 0.41 12.97
N ASN A 27 1.07 -0.36 13.11
CA ASN A 27 1.53 -0.91 14.39
C ASN A 27 1.76 0.17 15.46
N PHE A 28 2.20 1.37 15.07
CA PHE A 28 2.41 2.48 16.01
C PHE A 28 1.12 3.23 16.34
N ALA A 29 0.26 3.46 15.34
CA ALA A 29 -0.97 4.26 15.48
C ALA A 29 -2.08 3.57 16.30
N LEU A 30 -2.18 2.24 16.24
CA LEU A 30 -3.31 1.47 16.83
C LEU A 30 -2.92 0.62 18.02
N LYS A 31 -1.77 0.90 18.63
CA LYS A 31 -1.32 0.21 19.83
C LYS A 31 -2.33 0.41 20.97
N GLY A 32 -3.26 -0.54 21.12
CA GLY A 32 -4.29 -0.56 22.17
C GLY A 32 -5.74 -0.36 21.72
N THR A 33 -6.04 -0.24 20.42
CA THR A 33 -7.41 -0.01 19.90
C THR A 33 -7.83 -1.12 18.92
N PRO A 34 -8.97 -1.81 19.14
CA PRO A 34 -9.49 -2.77 18.16
C PRO A 34 -9.97 -2.03 16.91
N LEU A 35 -9.25 -2.21 15.80
CA LEU A 35 -9.55 -1.54 14.54
C LEU A 35 -10.81 -2.10 13.88
N GLU A 36 -11.04 -3.40 13.99
CA GLU A 36 -12.19 -4.11 13.42
C GLU A 36 -13.52 -3.48 13.87
N ASP A 37 -13.59 -3.01 15.12
CA ASP A 37 -14.76 -2.33 15.67
C ASP A 37 -15.01 -0.94 15.04
N MET A 38 -14.00 -0.36 14.39
CA MET A 38 -14.06 0.97 13.77
C MET A 38 -14.27 0.93 12.25
N ILE A 39 -14.02 -0.21 11.60
CA ILE A 39 -14.18 -0.38 10.15
C ILE A 39 -15.68 -0.23 9.78
N GLY A 40 -15.97 0.49 8.70
CA GLY A 40 -17.35 0.73 8.24
C GLY A 40 -18.12 1.83 9.01
N THR A 41 -17.59 2.35 10.11
CA THR A 41 -18.22 3.42 10.91
C THR A 41 -17.80 4.84 10.49
N GLY A 42 -16.90 4.96 9.50
CA GLY A 42 -16.25 6.23 9.12
C GLY A 42 -15.16 6.68 10.10
N VAL A 43 -15.18 6.19 11.34
CA VAL A 43 -14.17 6.50 12.36
C VAL A 43 -12.79 5.96 11.99
N ALA A 44 -12.72 4.79 11.35
CA ALA A 44 -11.44 4.24 10.87
C ALA A 44 -10.74 5.18 9.86
N ASN A 45 -11.51 5.83 8.97
CA ASN A 45 -10.94 6.80 8.03
C ASN A 45 -10.51 8.08 8.72
N ALA A 46 -11.33 8.63 9.63
CA ALA A 46 -10.94 9.79 10.42
C ALA A 46 -9.70 9.52 11.29
N ALA A 47 -9.58 8.32 11.86
CA ALA A 47 -8.41 7.89 12.63
C ALA A 47 -7.17 7.72 11.73
N LEU A 48 -7.35 7.12 10.55
CA LEU A 48 -6.31 7.02 9.52
C LEU A 48 -5.80 8.41 9.12
N ASP A 49 -6.69 9.35 8.82
CA ASP A 49 -6.33 10.72 8.46
C ASP A 49 -5.65 11.47 9.62
N ALA A 50 -6.16 11.33 10.85
CA ALA A 50 -5.60 11.98 12.03
C ALA A 50 -4.25 11.38 12.49
N SER A 51 -3.98 10.12 12.14
CA SER A 51 -2.74 9.43 12.55
C SER A 51 -1.49 9.99 11.87
N GLY A 52 -1.63 10.73 10.77
CA GLY A 52 -0.52 11.24 9.98
C GLY A 52 0.23 10.18 9.15
N ILE A 53 -0.25 8.92 9.16
CA ILE A 53 0.41 7.81 8.48
C ILE A 53 0.49 7.99 6.96
N LYS A 54 -0.52 8.60 6.32
CA LYS A 54 -0.50 8.90 4.88
C LYS A 54 0.68 9.80 4.50
N GLY A 55 0.90 10.85 5.29
CA GLY A 55 2.06 11.74 5.14
C GLY A 55 3.39 11.05 5.44
N GLN A 56 3.44 10.15 6.42
CA GLN A 56 4.65 9.37 6.70
C GLN A 56 5.00 8.42 5.54
N ILE A 57 4.00 7.79 4.91
CA ILE A 57 4.19 6.96 3.72
C ILE A 57 4.72 7.80 2.56
N ASP A 58 4.09 8.94 2.26
CA ASP A 58 4.54 9.84 1.19
C ASP A 58 5.99 10.32 1.44
N SER A 59 6.32 10.78 2.66
CA SER A 59 7.68 11.18 3.03
C SER A 59 8.67 10.05 2.84
N THR A 60 8.34 8.85 3.33
CA THR A 60 9.24 7.68 3.23
C THR A 60 9.52 7.32 1.78
N LEU A 61 8.52 7.35 0.91
CA LEU A 61 8.71 7.08 -0.51
C LEU A 61 9.60 8.14 -1.16
N ARG A 62 9.36 9.43 -0.85
CA ARG A 62 10.15 10.55 -1.37
C ARG A 62 11.60 10.50 -0.91
N GLU A 63 11.84 10.15 0.35
CA GLU A 63 13.17 9.93 0.91
C GLU A 63 13.92 8.76 0.24
N ASN A 64 13.18 7.77 -0.28
CA ASN A 64 13.75 6.60 -0.94
C ASN A 64 13.72 6.68 -2.48
N VAL A 65 13.39 7.83 -3.08
CA VAL A 65 13.30 8.00 -4.54
C VAL A 65 14.55 7.51 -5.26
N SER A 66 15.76 7.86 -4.78
CA SER A 66 17.01 7.43 -5.42
C SER A 66 17.23 5.92 -5.31
N ALA A 67 16.89 5.32 -4.17
CA ALA A 67 17.01 3.88 -3.95
C ALA A 67 16.02 3.10 -4.84
N ILE A 68 14.79 3.60 -4.95
CA ILE A 68 13.77 3.09 -5.86
C ILE A 68 14.27 3.26 -7.30
N ALA A 69 14.64 4.46 -7.74
CA ALA A 69 15.16 4.72 -9.10
C ALA A 69 16.29 3.74 -9.48
N SER A 70 17.23 3.50 -8.57
CA SER A 70 18.32 2.53 -8.74
C SER A 70 17.82 1.09 -8.88
N ALA A 71 16.93 0.63 -7.98
CA ALA A 71 16.40 -0.72 -8.00
C ALA A 71 15.48 -1.01 -9.21
N THR A 72 14.81 0.03 -9.69
CA THR A 72 13.81 -0.03 -10.76
C THR A 72 14.40 0.22 -12.16
N GLY A 73 15.56 0.89 -12.22
CA GLY A 73 16.12 1.42 -13.46
C GLY A 73 15.31 2.58 -14.05
N MET A 74 14.40 3.17 -13.28
CA MET A 74 13.65 4.38 -13.63
C MET A 74 14.47 5.62 -13.29
N SER A 75 14.17 6.76 -13.91
CA SER A 75 14.69 8.03 -13.43
C SER A 75 13.97 8.45 -12.15
N GLU A 76 14.65 9.22 -11.30
CA GLU A 76 14.05 9.78 -10.07
C GLU A 76 12.76 10.56 -10.36
N SER A 77 12.71 11.30 -11.47
CA SER A 77 11.50 12.01 -11.89
C SER A 77 10.35 11.05 -12.20
N GLN A 78 10.61 9.90 -12.83
CA GLN A 78 9.57 8.90 -13.09
C GLN A 78 9.08 8.25 -11.79
N VAL A 79 9.99 8.04 -10.83
CA VAL A 79 9.63 7.51 -9.51
C VAL A 79 8.76 8.52 -8.75
N THR A 80 9.14 9.80 -8.72
CA THR A 80 8.32 10.85 -8.11
C THR A 80 6.92 10.92 -8.74
N SER A 81 6.83 10.88 -10.08
CA SER A 81 5.53 10.85 -10.75
C SER A 81 4.71 9.58 -10.42
N ALA A 82 5.36 8.44 -10.23
CA ALA A 82 4.68 7.22 -9.80
C ALA A 82 4.15 7.36 -8.36
N ILE A 83 4.93 7.97 -7.46
CA ILE A 83 4.50 8.29 -6.09
C ILE A 83 3.28 9.21 -6.10
N ASP A 84 3.28 10.25 -6.95
CA ASP A 84 2.13 11.15 -7.09
C ASP A 84 0.89 10.39 -7.62
N GLN A 85 1.08 9.45 -8.55
CA GLN A 85 -0.01 8.63 -9.09
C GLN A 85 -0.56 7.60 -8.10
N LEU A 86 0.24 7.16 -7.11
CA LEU A 86 -0.27 6.35 -6.01
C LEU A 86 -1.34 7.09 -5.21
N ASN A 87 -1.31 8.42 -5.18
CA ASN A 87 -2.31 9.28 -4.57
C ASN A 87 -2.70 8.80 -3.15
N ILE A 88 -1.69 8.63 -2.30
CA ILE A 88 -1.79 8.01 -0.96
C ILE A 88 -2.84 8.72 -0.10
N GLU A 89 -2.96 10.04 -0.26
CA GLU A 89 -3.98 10.86 0.43
C GLU A 89 -5.42 10.37 0.19
N SER A 90 -5.69 9.80 -0.99
CA SER A 90 -7.02 9.31 -1.36
C SER A 90 -7.30 7.87 -0.93
N TRP A 91 -6.32 7.16 -0.35
CA TRP A 91 -6.56 5.81 0.18
C TRP A 91 -7.43 5.88 1.42
N SER A 92 -8.31 4.91 1.59
CA SER A 92 -9.25 4.86 2.70
C SER A 92 -9.49 3.44 3.17
N VAL A 93 -9.79 3.29 4.46
CA VAL A 93 -10.26 2.03 5.04
C VAL A 93 -11.67 1.73 4.53
N THR A 94 -11.88 0.49 4.10
CA THR A 94 -13.18 0.01 3.63
C THR A 94 -13.44 -1.42 4.11
N THR A 95 -14.65 -1.90 3.92
CA THR A 95 -14.99 -3.31 4.11
C THR A 95 -14.77 -4.05 2.80
N LEU A 96 -14.10 -5.20 2.86
CA LEU A 96 -13.99 -6.08 1.71
C LEU A 96 -15.37 -6.65 1.33
N PRO A 97 -15.80 -6.56 0.06
CA PRO A 97 -17.03 -7.18 -0.38
C PRO A 97 -16.93 -8.71 -0.29
N SER A 98 -18.03 -9.38 0.05
CA SER A 98 -18.05 -10.82 0.32
C SER A 98 -17.74 -11.69 -0.91
N ASP A 99 -17.88 -11.13 -2.12
CA ASP A 99 -17.56 -11.76 -3.40
C ASP A 99 -16.14 -11.45 -3.90
N ALA A 100 -15.33 -10.72 -3.11
CA ALA A 100 -13.95 -10.43 -3.47
C ALA A 100 -13.14 -11.73 -3.63
N SER A 101 -12.54 -11.91 -4.80
CA SER A 101 -11.66 -13.05 -5.08
C SER A 101 -10.21 -12.64 -4.96
N ALA A 102 -9.48 -13.26 -4.02
CA ALA A 102 -8.04 -13.05 -3.89
C ALA A 102 -7.31 -13.54 -5.17
N THR A 103 -6.27 -12.82 -5.58
CA THR A 103 -5.44 -13.12 -6.76
C THR A 103 -3.99 -13.41 -6.41
N GLY A 104 -3.49 -12.85 -5.30
CA GLY A 104 -2.11 -13.04 -4.87
C GLY A 104 -1.95 -12.66 -3.41
N THR A 105 -0.96 -13.28 -2.76
CA THR A 105 -0.60 -12.99 -1.37
C THR A 105 0.92 -13.00 -1.25
N PHE A 106 1.49 -11.93 -0.69
CA PHE A 106 2.93 -11.82 -0.47
C PHE A 106 3.23 -11.15 0.87
N ASN A 107 4.42 -11.43 1.40
CA ASN A 107 4.87 -10.83 2.66
C ASN A 107 5.75 -9.62 2.38
N THR A 108 5.50 -8.52 3.08
CA THR A 108 6.38 -7.35 3.13
C THR A 108 6.90 -7.17 4.54
N THR A 109 8.09 -6.59 4.67
CA THR A 109 8.65 -6.24 5.97
C THR A 109 9.37 -4.91 5.86
N TYR A 110 9.03 -3.99 6.75
CA TYR A 110 9.63 -2.67 6.80
C TYR A 110 9.89 -2.28 8.26
N GLN A 111 11.12 -1.86 8.56
CA GLN A 111 11.55 -1.46 9.91
C GLN A 111 11.23 -2.51 11.01
N GLY A 112 11.31 -3.79 10.66
CA GLY A 112 11.03 -4.90 11.59
C GLY A 112 9.55 -5.21 11.82
N ALA A 113 8.64 -4.46 11.20
CA ALA A 113 7.23 -4.82 11.13
C ALA A 113 6.98 -5.64 9.86
N SER A 114 6.38 -6.82 10.03
CA SER A 114 5.97 -7.68 8.92
C SER A 114 4.47 -7.54 8.67
N ALA A 115 4.09 -7.57 7.41
CA ALA A 115 2.71 -7.67 6.98
C ALA A 115 2.56 -8.65 5.84
N THR A 116 1.39 -9.29 5.80
CA THR A 116 0.91 -10.09 4.68
C THR A 116 -0.02 -9.21 3.86
N VAL A 117 0.26 -9.07 2.58
CA VAL A 117 -0.58 -8.32 1.65
C VAL A 117 -1.32 -9.30 0.77
N THR A 118 -2.64 -9.13 0.67
CA THR A 118 -3.51 -9.86 -0.24
C THR A 118 -4.10 -8.90 -1.28
N THR A 119 -3.92 -9.24 -2.55
CA THR A 119 -4.52 -8.54 -3.69
C THR A 119 -5.74 -9.30 -4.19
N TYR A 120 -6.64 -8.59 -4.86
CA TYR A 120 -7.90 -9.16 -5.36
C TYR A 120 -8.00 -9.04 -6.89
N ALA A 121 -8.99 -9.73 -7.46
CA ALA A 121 -9.32 -9.64 -8.88
C ALA A 121 -9.82 -8.24 -9.24
N ASP A 122 -10.49 -7.58 -8.30
CA ASP A 122 -10.79 -6.17 -8.36
C ASP A 122 -9.63 -5.38 -7.73
N PRO A 123 -8.88 -4.58 -8.52
CA PRO A 123 -7.73 -3.84 -8.02
C PRO A 123 -8.10 -2.61 -7.18
N SER A 124 -9.39 -2.31 -7.04
CA SER A 124 -9.88 -1.27 -6.13
C SER A 124 -9.75 -1.66 -4.65
N TYR A 125 -9.39 -2.90 -4.35
CA TYR A 125 -9.18 -3.39 -2.99
C TYR A 125 -7.78 -3.99 -2.81
N VAL A 126 -7.20 -3.72 -1.65
CA VAL A 126 -6.05 -4.46 -1.14
C VAL A 126 -6.25 -4.70 0.35
N THR A 127 -5.85 -5.87 0.84
CA THR A 127 -5.89 -6.17 2.27
C THR A 127 -4.48 -6.33 2.79
N VAL A 128 -4.23 -5.75 3.95
CA VAL A 128 -2.98 -5.85 4.66
C VAL A 128 -3.29 -6.47 6.01
N ASP A 129 -2.80 -7.68 6.24
CA ASP A 129 -2.74 -8.27 7.57
C ASP A 129 -1.42 -7.84 8.22
N ALA A 130 -1.53 -7.16 9.35
CA ALA A 130 -0.38 -6.83 10.18
C ALA A 130 -0.70 -7.19 11.64
N LEU A 131 0.15 -8.01 12.26
CA LEU A 131 0.02 -8.43 13.66
C LEU A 131 -1.33 -9.10 14.00
N GLY A 132 -1.92 -9.82 13.03
CA GLY A 132 -3.20 -10.52 13.20
C GLY A 132 -4.42 -9.59 13.14
N GLN A 133 -4.25 -8.37 12.62
CA GLN A 133 -5.36 -7.49 12.25
C GLN A 133 -5.39 -7.32 10.74
N GLU A 134 -6.54 -7.61 10.14
CA GLU A 134 -6.77 -7.40 8.72
C GLU A 134 -7.33 -5.99 8.47
N LEU A 135 -6.68 -5.29 7.54
CA LEU A 135 -7.09 -3.97 7.08
C LEU A 135 -7.33 -4.00 5.58
N THR A 136 -8.57 -3.79 5.18
CA THR A 136 -8.90 -3.58 3.76
C THR A 136 -8.89 -2.09 3.42
N LEU A 137 -8.20 -1.76 2.34
CA LEU A 137 -8.08 -0.41 1.82
C LEU A 137 -8.74 -0.31 0.44
N SER A 138 -9.46 0.78 0.24
CA SER A 138 -9.91 1.23 -1.07
C SER A 138 -8.76 1.92 -1.78
N VAL A 139 -8.42 1.40 -2.95
CA VAL A 139 -7.34 1.88 -3.81
C VAL A 139 -7.91 2.88 -4.83
N PRO A 140 -7.37 4.12 -4.91
CA PRO A 140 -7.82 5.10 -5.88
C PRO A 140 -7.51 4.64 -7.30
N GLU A 141 -8.34 5.01 -8.27
CA GLU A 141 -8.21 4.57 -9.69
C GLU A 141 -6.80 4.79 -10.26
N SER A 142 -6.15 5.89 -9.89
CA SER A 142 -4.78 6.22 -10.33
C SER A 142 -3.73 5.19 -9.87
N ALA A 143 -3.99 4.47 -8.78
CA ALA A 143 -3.10 3.48 -8.19
C ALA A 143 -3.48 2.03 -8.52
N GLN A 144 -4.69 1.77 -9.03
CA GLN A 144 -5.19 0.42 -9.28
C GLN A 144 -4.36 -0.36 -10.32
N SER A 145 -3.87 0.33 -11.35
CA SER A 145 -2.98 -0.27 -12.35
C SER A 145 -1.71 -0.82 -11.70
N TYR A 146 -1.23 -0.15 -10.66
CA TYR A 146 -0.05 -0.56 -9.92
C TYR A 146 -0.34 -1.73 -8.98
N VAL A 147 -1.47 -1.70 -8.26
CA VAL A 147 -1.89 -2.81 -7.38
C VAL A 147 -2.16 -4.09 -8.17
N SER A 148 -2.71 -3.97 -9.38
CA SER A 148 -2.91 -5.12 -10.28
C SER A 148 -1.62 -5.87 -10.59
N LEU A 149 -0.47 -5.18 -10.58
CA LEU A 149 0.82 -5.82 -10.81
C LEU A 149 1.25 -6.67 -9.61
N LEU A 150 0.87 -6.29 -8.38
CA LEU A 150 1.25 -7.02 -7.17
C LEU A 150 0.70 -8.44 -7.12
N ALA A 151 -0.40 -8.70 -7.83
CA ALA A 151 -0.97 -10.05 -7.95
C ALA A 151 -0.02 -11.06 -8.61
N TYR A 152 1.08 -10.60 -9.23
CA TYR A 152 2.08 -11.42 -9.89
C TYR A 152 3.37 -11.63 -9.07
N LEU A 153 3.42 -11.11 -7.82
CA LEU A 153 4.50 -11.36 -6.86
C LEU A 153 4.28 -12.68 -6.11
#